data_AF-A0A0U2XGZ4-F1
#
_entry.id   AF-A0A0U2XGZ4-F1
#
_cell.length_a   1.000
_cell.length_b   1.000
_cell.length_c   1.000
_cell.angle_alpha   90.00
_cell.angle_beta   90.00
_cell.angle_gamma   90.00
#
_symmetry.space_group_name_H-M   'P 1'
#
loop_
_entity.id
_entity.type
_entity.pdbx_description
1 polymer ?
#
loop_
_entity_poly.entity_id
_entity_poly.type
_entity_poly.pdbx_seq_one_letter_code
_entity_poly.pdbx_strand_id
1 'polypeptide(L)'
;MADKIQYDPTKHAELKNIMIEIQTNFDELTAAYKNVKSVVSSDFKGEASTALQSALEQKISQLTKEKEDWSIVIDNAGQVGKAFVESDRNAKRVMQGQEPYSQGKGGKIY
;
A
#
# COMPACT_ATOMS: atom_id res chain seq x y z
N MET A 1 4.27 -28.65 14.15
CA MET A 1 5.19 -27.61 14.66
C MET A 1 4.91 -26.39 13.81
N ALA A 2 4.42 -25.29 14.40
CA ALA A 2 4.16 -24.07 13.64
C ALA A 2 5.52 -23.49 13.22
N ASP A 3 5.71 -23.27 11.92
CA ASP A 3 6.88 -22.58 11.41
C ASP A 3 6.99 -21.24 12.14
N LYS A 4 8.11 -21.04 12.85
CA LYS A 4 8.34 -19.80 13.59
C LYS A 4 8.51 -18.69 12.55
N ILE A 5 7.50 -17.85 12.39
CA ILE A 5 7.62 -16.63 11.60
C ILE A 5 8.69 -15.76 12.28
N GLN A 6 9.87 -15.69 11.69
CA GLN A 6 10.96 -14.85 12.14
C GLN A 6 10.91 -13.53 11.37
N TYR A 7 10.82 -12.42 12.10
CA TYR A 7 10.89 -11.10 11.50
C TYR A 7 12.29 -10.84 10.95
N ASP A 8 12.38 -10.63 9.64
CA ASP A 8 13.59 -10.17 8.97
C ASP A 8 13.39 -8.71 8.53
N PRO A 9 14.05 -7.74 9.19
CA PRO A 9 13.91 -6.33 8.87
C PRO A 9 14.38 -5.98 7.46
N THR A 10 15.38 -6.68 6.92
CA THR A 10 15.90 -6.45 5.57
C THR A 10 14.89 -6.91 4.54
N LYS A 11 14.32 -8.11 4.71
CA LYS A 11 13.24 -8.60 3.82
C LYS A 11 11.99 -7.74 3.89
N HIS A 12 11.65 -7.23 5.06
CA HIS A 12 10.52 -6.30 5.21
C HIS A 12 10.78 -4.95 4.51
N ALA A 13 12.01 -4.44 4.56
CA ALA A 13 12.40 -3.24 3.82
C ALA A 13 12.38 -3.45 2.29
N GLU A 14 12.89 -4.59 1.80
CA GLU A 14 12.81 -4.98 0.39
C GLU A 14 11.33 -5.02 -0.09
N LEU A 15 10.46 -5.66 0.67
CA LEU A 15 9.03 -5.71 0.38
C LEU A 15 8.40 -4.31 0.31
N LYS A 16 8.73 -3.44 1.27
CA LYS A 16 8.24 -2.06 1.29
C LYS A 16 8.68 -1.29 0.03
N ASN A 17 9.93 -1.46 -0.40
CA ASN A 17 10.44 -0.81 -1.61
C ASN A 17 9.69 -1.27 -2.86
N ILE A 18 9.45 -2.58 -3.01
CA ILE A 18 8.66 -3.14 -4.12
C ILE A 18 7.23 -2.57 -4.11
N MET A 19 6.60 -2.47 -2.93
CA MET A 19 5.25 -1.91 -2.85
C MET A 19 5.22 -0.42 -3.25
N ILE A 20 6.23 0.36 -2.87
CA ILE A 20 6.37 1.76 -3.27
C ILE A 20 6.59 1.87 -4.79
N GLU A 21 7.43 1.03 -5.37
CA GLU A 21 7.66 0.99 -6.83
C GLU A 21 6.36 0.71 -7.59
N ILE A 22 5.55 -0.24 -7.13
CA ILE A 22 4.22 -0.51 -7.70
C ILE A 22 3.32 0.73 -7.57
N GLN A 23 3.36 1.43 -6.45
CA GLN A 23 2.60 2.68 -6.27
C GLN A 23 3.03 3.77 -7.27
N THR A 24 4.33 3.90 -7.51
CA THR A 24 4.89 4.81 -8.52
C THR A 24 4.45 4.41 -9.94
N ASN A 25 4.40 3.13 -10.26
CA ASN A 25 3.93 2.64 -11.56
C ASN A 25 2.46 3.04 -11.84
N PHE A 26 1.59 3.08 -10.82
CA PHE A 26 0.23 3.60 -10.98
C PHE A 26 0.21 5.09 -11.37
N ASP A 27 1.11 5.89 -10.80
CA ASP A 27 1.23 7.31 -11.14
C ASP A 27 1.72 7.52 -12.57
N GLU A 28 2.74 6.76 -12.98
CA GLU A 28 3.28 6.80 -14.34
C GLU A 28 2.25 6.39 -15.38
N LEU A 29 1.54 5.28 -15.14
CA LEU A 29 0.44 4.85 -16.02
C LEU A 29 -0.64 5.92 -16.08
N THR A 30 -1.09 6.45 -14.95
CA THR A 30 -2.11 7.50 -14.91
C THR A 30 -1.68 8.73 -15.72
N ALA A 31 -0.42 9.14 -15.61
CA ALA A 31 0.14 10.24 -16.41
C ALA A 31 0.14 9.93 -17.91
N ALA A 32 0.56 8.72 -18.30
CA ALA A 32 0.55 8.28 -19.69
C ALA A 32 -0.88 8.28 -20.28
N TYR A 33 -1.86 7.76 -19.55
CA TYR A 33 -3.26 7.75 -19.98
C TYR A 33 -3.84 9.17 -20.11
N LYS A 34 -3.48 10.10 -19.20
CA LYS A 34 -3.86 11.52 -19.31
C LYS A 34 -3.29 12.17 -20.56
N ASN A 35 -2.03 11.88 -20.90
CA ASN A 35 -1.40 12.37 -22.12
C ASN A 35 -2.10 11.83 -23.38
N VAL A 36 -2.40 10.53 -23.43
CA VAL A 36 -3.16 9.93 -24.55
C VAL A 36 -4.53 10.58 -24.68
N LYS A 37 -5.26 10.76 -23.57
CA LYS A 37 -6.56 11.45 -23.57
C LYS A 37 -6.46 12.87 -24.13
N SER A 38 -5.40 13.61 -23.77
CA SER A 38 -5.15 14.95 -24.28
C SER A 38 -4.97 14.95 -25.80
N VAL A 39 -4.15 14.03 -26.34
CA VAL A 39 -3.93 13.89 -27.79
C VAL A 39 -5.22 13.50 -28.52
N VAL A 40 -5.97 12.55 -27.96
CA VAL A 40 -7.26 12.14 -28.55
C VAL A 40 -8.24 13.33 -28.60
N SER A 41 -8.27 14.15 -27.55
CA SER A 41 -9.14 15.32 -27.46
C SER A 41 -8.75 16.44 -28.43
N SER A 42 -7.45 16.67 -28.64
CA SER A 42 -6.98 17.73 -29.54
C SER A 42 -7.05 17.35 -31.02
N ASP A 43 -6.72 16.11 -31.36
CA ASP A 43 -6.40 15.74 -32.74
C ASP A 43 -7.54 14.95 -33.42
N PHE A 44 -8.46 14.38 -32.65
CA PHE A 44 -9.52 13.52 -33.17
C PHE A 44 -10.91 14.05 -32.81
N LYS A 45 -11.81 14.05 -33.80
CA LYS A 45 -13.22 14.47 -33.63
C LYS A 45 -14.16 13.35 -34.03
N GLY A 46 -15.40 13.46 -33.56
CA GLY A 46 -16.48 12.51 -33.86
C GLY A 46 -16.70 11.47 -32.77
N GLU A 47 -17.74 10.66 -32.96
CA GLU A 47 -18.26 9.73 -31.94
C GLU A 47 -17.21 8.70 -31.47
N ALA A 48 -16.36 8.22 -32.38
CA ALA A 48 -15.27 7.31 -32.03
C ALA A 48 -14.23 7.96 -31.09
N SER A 49 -13.90 9.24 -31.30
CA SER A 49 -13.01 9.99 -30.40
C SER A 49 -13.66 10.17 -29.03
N THR A 50 -14.95 10.53 -28.98
CA THR A 50 -15.71 10.65 -27.73
C THR A 50 -15.75 9.34 -26.96
N ALA A 51 -16.04 8.22 -27.62
CA ALA A 51 -16.06 6.90 -27.00
C ALA A 51 -14.68 6.52 -26.42
N LEU A 52 -13.60 6.79 -27.16
CA LEU A 52 -12.24 6.57 -26.68
C LEU A 52 -11.90 7.46 -25.48
N GLN A 53 -12.27 8.74 -25.49
CA GLN A 53 -12.07 9.65 -24.36
C GLN A 53 -12.78 9.16 -23.09
N SER A 54 -14.03 8.71 -23.21
CA SER A 54 -14.78 8.14 -22.09
C SER A 54 -14.14 6.85 -21.55
N ALA A 55 -13.66 5.97 -22.44
CA ALA A 55 -12.93 4.76 -22.03
C ALA A 55 -11.62 5.11 -21.28
N LEU A 56 -10.89 6.11 -21.76
CA LEU A 56 -9.67 6.60 -21.10
C LEU A 56 -9.97 7.22 -19.73
N GLU A 57 -11.05 8.00 -19.60
CA GLU A 57 -11.50 8.53 -18.29
C GLU A 57 -11.82 7.42 -17.30
N GLN A 58 -12.58 6.41 -17.74
CA GLN A 58 -12.90 5.25 -16.90
C GLN A 58 -11.62 4.52 -16.46
N LYS A 59 -10.65 4.34 -17.35
CA LYS A 59 -9.37 3.72 -17.00
C LYS A 59 -8.52 4.55 -16.04
N ILE A 60 -8.46 5.87 -16.24
CA ILE A 60 -7.78 6.78 -15.29
C ILE A 60 -8.44 6.70 -13.91
N SER A 61 -9.77 6.67 -13.85
CA SER A 61 -10.50 6.55 -12.58
C SER A 61 -10.24 5.20 -11.90
N GLN A 62 -10.22 4.10 -12.65
CA GLN A 62 -9.88 2.77 -12.13
C GLN A 62 -8.47 2.72 -11.55
N LEU A 63 -7.45 3.20 -12.29
CA LEU A 63 -6.06 3.25 -11.82
C LEU A 63 -5.90 4.12 -10.57
N THR A 64 -6.62 5.24 -10.49
CA THR A 64 -6.61 6.11 -9.30
C THR A 64 -7.13 5.37 -8.08
N LYS A 65 -8.25 4.64 -8.22
CA LYS A 65 -8.82 3.83 -7.14
C LYS A 65 -7.89 2.68 -6.73
N GLU A 66 -7.33 1.97 -7.71
CA GLU A 66 -6.38 0.88 -7.45
C GLU A 66 -5.14 1.38 -6.70
N LYS A 67 -4.65 2.59 -7.00
CA LYS A 67 -3.57 3.24 -6.25
C LYS A 67 -3.97 3.52 -4.80
N GLU A 68 -5.19 4.01 -4.56
CA GLU A 68 -5.71 4.26 -3.21
C GLU A 68 -5.80 2.96 -2.40
N ASP A 69 -6.38 1.91 -3.00
CA ASP A 69 -6.46 0.58 -2.41
C ASP A 69 -5.05 0.01 -2.12
N TRP A 70 -4.10 0.24 -3.03
CA TRP A 70 -2.70 -0.16 -2.84
C TRP A 70 -2.00 0.58 -1.69
N SER A 71 -2.33 1.86 -1.48
CA SER A 71 -1.83 2.61 -0.32
C SER A 71 -2.26 1.97 0.99
N ILE A 72 -3.50 1.44 1.07
CA ILE A 72 -4.01 0.72 2.24
C ILE A 72 -3.20 -0.57 2.46
N VAL A 73 -2.84 -1.29 1.40
CA VAL A 73 -1.99 -2.49 1.49
C VAL A 73 -0.62 -2.16 2.07
N ILE A 74 0.01 -1.07 1.62
CA ILE A 74 1.29 -0.57 2.15
C ILE A 74 1.18 -0.26 3.65
N ASP A 75 0.13 0.45 4.05
CA ASP A 75 -0.08 0.81 5.46
C ASP A 75 -0.28 -0.43 6.35
N ASN A 76 -1.08 -1.39 5.89
CA ASN A 76 -1.31 -2.65 6.58
C ASN A 76 -0.01 -3.46 6.71
N ALA A 77 0.80 -3.53 5.65
CA ALA A 77 2.09 -4.21 5.69
C ALA A 77 3.02 -3.56 6.74
N GLY A 78 3.05 -2.23 6.81
CA GLY A 78 3.80 -1.50 7.83
C GLY A 78 3.32 -1.77 9.26
N GLN A 79 2.01 -1.89 9.48
CA GLN A 79 1.44 -2.26 10.79
C GLN A 79 1.84 -3.69 11.20
N VAL A 80 1.79 -4.64 10.26
CA VAL A 80 2.24 -6.03 10.50
C VAL A 80 3.73 -6.06 10.88
N GLY A 81 4.58 -5.30 10.18
CA GLY A 81 5.99 -5.18 10.53
C GLY A 81 6.22 -4.67 11.96
N LYS A 82 5.49 -3.63 12.38
CA LYS A 82 5.53 -3.11 13.76
C LYS A 82 5.08 -4.15 14.78
N ALA A 83 3.98 -4.86 14.52
CA ALA A 83 3.46 -5.89 15.40
C ALA A 83 4.47 -7.03 15.63
N PHE A 84 5.20 -7.44 14.59
CA PHE A 84 6.27 -8.43 14.73
C PHE A 84 7.43 -7.94 15.62
N VAL A 85 7.87 -6.69 15.43
CA VAL A 85 8.94 -6.09 16.26
C VAL A 85 8.50 -5.98 17.73
N GLU A 86 7.25 -5.58 17.96
CA GLU A 86 6.68 -5.49 19.32
C GLU A 86 6.55 -6.87 19.97
N SER A 87 6.10 -7.87 19.20
CA SER A 87 6.00 -9.26 19.67
C SER A 87 7.37 -9.81 20.08
N ASP A 88 8.41 -9.61 19.26
CA ASP A 88 9.78 -10.04 19.58
C ASP A 88 10.34 -9.35 20.83
N ARG A 89 10.09 -8.03 20.97
CA ARG A 89 10.46 -7.28 22.19
C ARG A 89 9.75 -7.81 23.43
N ASN A 90 8.45 -8.07 23.34
CA ASN A 90 7.66 -8.59 24.46
C ASN A 90 8.09 -10.01 24.85
N ALA A 91 8.37 -10.88 23.88
CA ALA A 91 8.92 -12.20 24.13
C ALA A 91 10.26 -12.13 24.88
N LYS A 92 11.18 -11.25 24.44
CA LYS A 92 12.46 -11.00 25.13
C LYS A 92 12.28 -10.52 26.56
N ARG A 93 11.34 -9.59 26.82
CA ARG A 93 11.05 -9.08 28.17
C ARG A 93 10.55 -10.18 29.10
N VAL A 94 9.58 -10.97 28.63
CA VAL A 94 9.03 -12.10 29.42
C VAL A 94 10.12 -13.13 29.74
N MET A 95 10.99 -13.46 28.78
CA MET A 95 12.13 -14.34 29.02
C MET A 95 13.13 -13.78 30.04
N GLN A 96 13.23 -12.46 30.17
CA GLN A 96 14.06 -11.76 31.15
C GLN A 96 13.35 -11.55 32.50
N GLY A 97 12.15 -12.11 32.69
CA GLY A 97 11.36 -11.96 33.92
C GLY A 97 10.75 -10.57 34.11
N GLN A 98 10.69 -9.76 33.05
CA GLN A 98 10.08 -8.43 33.06
C GLN A 98 8.64 -8.48 32.53
N GLU A 99 7.76 -7.63 33.04
CA GLU A 99 6.39 -7.51 32.51
C GLU A 99 6.40 -7.08 31.03
N PRO A 100 5.52 -7.66 30.19
CA PRO A 100 5.39 -7.26 28.79
C PRO A 100 4.98 -5.78 28.68
N TYR A 101 5.53 -5.09 27.70
CA TYR A 101 5.23 -3.67 27.49
C TYR A 101 3.88 -3.54 26.79
N SER A 102 2.96 -2.78 27.38
CA SER A 102 1.73 -2.35 26.70
C SER A 102 1.83 -0.86 26.35
N GLN A 103 1.81 -0.52 25.06
CA GLN A 103 1.50 0.85 24.65
C GLN A 103 -0.02 1.04 24.78
N GLY A 104 -0.44 1.45 25.98
CA GLY A 104 -1.66 2.19 26.24
C GLY A 104 -2.97 1.63 25.65
N LYS A 105 -3.75 0.95 26.49
CA LYS A 105 -5.14 1.36 26.69
C LYS A 105 -5.31 1.85 28.12
N GLY A 106 -5.01 3.13 28.35
CA GLY A 106 -5.44 3.87 29.53
C GLY A 106 -6.96 4.11 29.52
N GLY A 107 -7.75 3.06 29.35
CA GLY A 107 -9.19 3.07 29.56
C GLY A 107 -9.46 2.33 30.86
N LYS A 108 -9.87 3.07 31.90
CA LYS A 108 -10.42 2.51 33.13
C LYS A 108 -11.39 1.38 32.80
N ILE A 109 -11.25 0.25 33.46
CA ILE A 109 -12.31 -0.75 33.58
C ILE A 109 -12.59 -0.84 35.09
N TYR A 110 -13.85 -0.53 35.42
CA TYR A 110 -14.50 -0.30 36.71
C TYR A 110 -13.83 -0.82 37.98
#